data_AF-A0A523P6M8-F1
#
_entry.id   AF-A0A523P6M8-F1
#
_cell.length_a   1.000
_cell.length_b   1.000
_cell.length_c   1.000
_cell.angle_alpha   90.00
_cell.angle_beta   90.00
_cell.angle_gamma   90.00
#
_symmetry.space_group_name_H-M   'P 1'
#
loop_
_entity.id
_entity.type
_entity.pdbx_description
1 polymer ?
#
loop_
_entity_poly.entity_id
_entity_poly.type
_entity_poly.pdbx_seq_one_letter_code
_entity_poly.pdbx_strand_id
1 'polypeptide(L)'
;MNHALLAAVLAIPAAQDDAAPQPGVLFVQAQGVVHVLLGGEPFTTYHYADGAKPYFYPVLGPGGASMTRRWPIVQGVAGEEHDHPHQRSLWYAHGDVNGHDFWAEGEGHGRIEHR
;
A
#
# COMPACT_ATOMS: atom_id res chain seq x y z
N MET A 1 -29.20 -43.24 -42.73
CA MET A 1 -27.96 -43.64 -42.05
C MET A 1 -27.64 -42.55 -41.03
N ASN A 2 -27.89 -42.83 -39.75
CA ASN A 2 -27.74 -41.87 -38.66
C ASN A 2 -26.28 -41.84 -38.18
N HIS A 3 -25.63 -40.68 -38.21
CA HIS A 3 -24.38 -40.45 -37.48
C HIS A 3 -24.72 -39.82 -36.13
N ALA A 4 -24.57 -40.58 -35.05
CA ALA A 4 -24.67 -40.10 -33.68
C ALA A 4 -23.33 -39.48 -33.25
N LEU A 5 -23.34 -38.21 -32.86
CA LEU A 5 -22.21 -37.54 -32.22
C LEU A 5 -22.28 -37.82 -30.70
N LEU A 6 -21.26 -38.45 -30.14
CA LEU A 6 -21.10 -38.61 -28.70
C LEU A 6 -20.33 -37.40 -28.15
N ALA A 7 -21.00 -36.51 -27.42
CA ALA A 7 -20.34 -35.45 -26.65
C ALA A 7 -20.01 -36.00 -25.25
N ALA A 8 -18.72 -36.16 -24.96
CA ALA A 8 -18.25 -36.45 -23.61
C ALA A 8 -18.22 -35.15 -22.80
N VAL A 9 -19.13 -35.02 -21.83
CA VAL A 9 -19.08 -33.94 -20.84
C VAL A 9 -18.09 -34.35 -19.75
N LEU A 10 -16.91 -33.74 -19.75
CA LEU A 10 -15.98 -33.79 -18.63
C LEU A 10 -16.49 -32.85 -17.53
N ALA A 11 -17.03 -33.42 -16.46
CA ALA A 11 -17.33 -32.65 -15.26
C ALA A 11 -16.02 -32.26 -14.58
N ILE A 12 -15.72 -30.96 -14.56
CA ILE A 12 -14.62 -30.40 -13.76
C ILE A 12 -15.12 -30.38 -12.31
N PRO A 13 -14.44 -31.03 -11.35
CA PRO A 13 -14.81 -30.90 -9.95
C PRO A 13 -14.62 -29.44 -9.53
N ALA A 14 -15.65 -28.85 -8.94
CA ALA A 14 -15.53 -27.55 -8.29
C ALA A 14 -14.50 -27.68 -7.17
N ALA A 15 -13.43 -26.89 -7.23
CA ALA A 15 -12.50 -26.77 -6.12
C ALA A 15 -13.29 -26.21 -4.93
N GLN A 16 -13.39 -27.00 -3.86
CA GLN A 16 -13.92 -26.51 -2.59
C GLN A 16 -12.86 -25.57 -2.00
N ASP A 17 -13.18 -24.29 -1.97
CA ASP A 17 -12.35 -23.25 -1.39
C ASP A 17 -12.49 -23.31 0.14
N ASP A 18 -11.80 -24.27 0.77
CA ASP A 18 -11.66 -24.38 2.24
C ASP A 18 -10.65 -23.34 2.78
N ALA A 19 -10.69 -22.11 2.26
CA ALA A 19 -9.93 -21.02 2.84
C ALA A 19 -10.59 -20.62 4.16
N ALA A 20 -9.95 -20.96 5.28
CA ALA A 20 -10.30 -20.40 6.59
C ALA A 20 -10.42 -18.87 6.47
N PRO A 21 -11.39 -18.23 7.16
CA PRO A 21 -11.61 -16.79 7.04
C PRO A 21 -10.31 -16.07 7.41
N GLN A 22 -9.61 -15.59 6.38
CA GLN A 22 -8.43 -14.78 6.59
C GLN A 22 -8.90 -13.47 7.22
N PRO A 23 -8.30 -13.01 8.33
CA PRO A 23 -8.68 -11.74 8.92
C PRO A 23 -8.64 -10.67 7.83
N GLY A 24 -9.79 -10.02 7.60
CA GLY A 24 -9.95 -9.11 6.46
C GLY A 24 -8.87 -8.03 6.43
N VAL A 25 -8.48 -7.56 7.62
CA VAL A 25 -7.32 -6.66 7.83
C VAL A 25 -6.56 -7.10 9.07
N LEU A 26 -5.24 -7.21 8.98
CA LEU A 26 -4.34 -7.46 10.11
C LEU A 26 -3.35 -6.30 10.25
N PHE A 27 -3.16 -5.84 11.50
CA PHE A 27 -2.17 -4.83 11.86
C PHE A 27 -1.07 -5.49 12.70
N VAL A 28 0.19 -5.37 12.25
CA VAL A 28 1.35 -5.86 12.98
C VAL A 28 2.20 -4.65 13.38
N GLN A 29 2.20 -4.33 14.67
CA GLN A 29 2.98 -3.22 15.20
C GLN A 29 4.47 -3.58 15.27
N ALA A 30 5.31 -2.64 14.85
CA ALA A 30 6.75 -2.68 15.06
C ALA A 30 7.24 -1.27 15.46
N GLN A 31 8.54 -1.14 15.74
CA GLN A 31 9.09 0.14 16.13
C GLN A 31 9.00 1.14 14.97
N GLY A 32 8.25 2.23 15.18
CA GLY A 32 8.13 3.32 14.21
C GLY A 32 7.20 3.05 13.02
N VAL A 33 6.64 1.84 12.93
CA VAL A 33 5.77 1.43 11.82
C VAL A 33 4.62 0.51 12.27
N VAL A 34 3.57 0.44 11.46
CA VAL A 34 2.54 -0.61 11.53
C VAL A 34 2.43 -1.26 10.15
N HIS A 35 2.68 -2.56 10.07
CA HIS A 35 2.43 -3.32 8.84
C HIS A 35 0.94 -3.64 8.74
N VAL A 36 0.36 -3.36 7.58
CA VAL A 36 -1.05 -3.61 7.28
C VAL A 36 -1.11 -4.72 6.24
N LEU A 37 -1.78 -5.81 6.58
CA LEU A 37 -2.00 -6.96 5.71
C LEU A 37 -3.49 -7.10 5.42
N LEU A 38 -3.82 -7.55 4.20
CA LEU A 38 -5.17 -7.87 3.76
C LEU A 38 -5.21 -9.33 3.35
N GLY A 39 -6.01 -10.14 4.03
CA GLY A 39 -6.08 -11.58 3.73
C GLY A 39 -4.70 -12.26 3.78
N GLY A 40 -3.90 -11.94 4.81
CA GLY A 40 -2.56 -12.51 5.01
C GLY A 40 -1.44 -11.93 4.14
N GLU A 41 -1.78 -11.13 3.12
CA GLU A 41 -0.80 -10.56 2.18
C GLU A 41 -0.45 -9.10 2.51
N PRO A 42 0.78 -8.64 2.24
CA PRO A 42 1.16 -7.24 2.45
C PRO A 42 0.30 -6.28 1.63
N PHE A 43 -0.29 -5.27 2.29
CA PHE A 43 -1.01 -4.19 1.63
C PHE A 43 -0.23 -2.88 1.71
N THR A 44 0.14 -2.46 2.91
CA THR A 44 0.97 -1.27 3.12
C THR A 44 1.69 -1.29 4.45
N THR A 45 2.65 -0.39 4.64
CA THR A 45 3.22 -0.09 5.96
C THR A 45 2.95 1.37 6.27
N TYR A 46 2.35 1.63 7.43
CA TYR A 46 2.19 2.96 7.99
C TYR A 46 3.46 3.33 8.74
N HIS A 47 4.22 4.29 8.21
CA HIS A 47 5.46 4.81 8.80
C HIS A 47 5.13 6.08 9.58
N TYR A 48 5.35 6.06 10.90
CA TYR A 48 4.98 7.18 11.77
C TYR A 48 6.15 7.79 12.54
N ALA A 49 7.33 7.19 12.45
CA ALA A 49 8.55 7.70 13.06
C ALA A 49 9.63 8.09 12.03
N ASP A 50 9.29 8.10 10.74
CA ASP A 50 10.21 8.44 9.66
C ASP A 50 9.76 9.73 8.94
N GLY A 51 10.50 10.82 9.14
CA GLY A 51 10.23 12.13 8.53
C GLY A 51 9.33 13.07 9.33
N ALA A 52 8.84 14.11 8.65
CA ALA A 52 8.06 15.20 9.26
C ALA A 52 6.60 14.81 9.56
N LYS A 53 6.07 13.85 8.81
CA LYS A 53 4.66 13.44 8.86
C LYS A 53 4.51 11.94 8.54
N PRO A 54 3.53 11.26 9.13
CA PRO A 54 3.28 9.86 8.81
C PRO A 54 2.84 9.66 7.37
N TYR A 55 3.20 8.51 6.81
CA TYR A 55 2.86 8.13 5.44
C TYR A 55 2.70 6.61 5.31
N PHE A 56 2.06 6.17 4.24
CA PHE A 56 1.87 4.76 3.91
C PHE A 56 2.73 4.40 2.71
N TYR A 57 3.56 3.38 2.82
CA TYR A 57 4.36 2.91 1.69
C TYR A 57 4.87 1.46 1.85
N PRO A 58 4.91 0.68 0.75
CA PRO A 58 4.20 0.92 -0.52
C PRO A 58 2.69 0.75 -0.33
N VAL A 59 1.87 1.30 -1.22
CA VAL A 59 0.45 0.90 -1.32
C VAL A 59 0.34 -0.14 -2.42
N LEU A 60 0.04 -1.38 -2.07
CA LEU A 60 0.00 -2.51 -2.98
C LEU A 60 -1.43 -2.83 -3.40
N GLY A 61 -1.64 -2.97 -4.70
CA GLY A 61 -2.89 -3.46 -5.30
C GLY A 61 -2.86 -4.98 -5.51
N PRO A 62 -3.90 -5.53 -6.17
CA PRO A 62 -3.96 -6.94 -6.54
C PRO A 62 -2.70 -7.40 -7.28
N GLY A 63 -2.19 -8.58 -6.93
CA GLY A 63 -0.94 -9.12 -7.49
C GLY A 63 0.34 -8.40 -7.04
N GLY A 64 0.28 -7.58 -5.98
CA GLY A 64 1.44 -6.88 -5.41
C GLY A 64 1.91 -5.68 -6.24
N ALA A 65 1.06 -5.17 -7.15
CA ALA A 65 1.41 -4.01 -7.96
C ALA A 65 1.51 -2.75 -7.08
N SER A 66 2.61 -2.01 -7.19
CA SER A 66 2.74 -0.71 -6.51
C SER A 66 1.82 0.32 -7.14
N MET A 67 0.90 0.86 -6.34
CA MET A 67 -0.11 1.82 -6.81
C MET A 67 0.32 3.28 -6.67
N THR A 68 1.36 3.53 -5.89
CA THR A 68 1.98 4.85 -5.76
C THR A 68 3.39 4.82 -6.33
N ARG A 69 3.88 5.98 -6.77
CA ARG A 69 5.29 6.17 -7.15
C ARG A 69 6.23 5.86 -5.97
N ARG A 70 7.51 5.62 -6.28
CA ARG A 70 8.52 5.26 -5.27
C ARG A 70 9.31 6.46 -4.76
N TRP A 71 9.54 7.47 -5.59
CA TRP A 71 10.13 8.75 -5.20
C TRP A 71 9.24 9.46 -4.17
N PRO A 72 9.81 10.00 -3.07
CA PRO A 72 11.24 10.10 -2.72
C PRO A 72 11.79 8.96 -1.85
N ILE A 73 10.99 7.93 -1.58
CA ILE A 73 11.30 6.87 -0.60
C ILE A 73 12.34 5.89 -1.15
N VAL A 74 12.24 5.52 -2.43
CA VAL A 74 13.27 4.73 -3.13
C VAL A 74 13.94 5.61 -4.16
N GLN A 75 15.27 5.68 -4.08
CA GLN A 75 16.12 6.51 -4.93
C GLN A 75 16.56 5.74 -6.19
N GLY A 76 16.83 6.44 -7.29
CA GLY A 76 17.44 5.84 -8.49
C GLY A 76 16.49 4.99 -9.35
N VAL A 77 15.17 5.15 -9.19
CA VAL A 77 14.18 4.46 -10.02
C VAL A 77 14.09 5.14 -11.38
N ALA A 78 14.41 4.39 -12.44
CA ALA A 78 14.41 4.93 -13.80
C ALA A 78 13.01 5.41 -14.21
N GLY A 79 12.94 6.61 -14.80
CA GLY A 79 11.70 7.21 -15.31
C GLY A 79 10.83 7.91 -14.25
N GLU A 80 11.27 8.01 -12.99
CA GLU A 80 10.58 8.82 -11.99
C GLU A 80 11.14 10.26 -11.96
N GLU A 81 10.23 11.23 -11.86
CA GLU A 81 10.58 12.63 -11.62
C GLU A 81 11.04 12.82 -10.17
N HIS A 82 12.06 13.67 -9.99
CA HIS A 82 12.65 13.96 -8.67
C HIS A 82 12.08 15.26 -8.08
N ASP A 83 10.78 15.47 -8.30
CA ASP A 83 10.03 16.65 -7.88
C ASP A 83 9.30 16.41 -6.55
N HIS A 84 8.92 17.50 -5.88
CA HIS A 84 8.09 17.45 -4.67
C HIS A 84 8.55 16.41 -3.63
N PRO A 85 9.76 16.54 -3.05
CA PRO A 85 10.36 15.54 -2.14
C PRO A 85 9.63 15.37 -0.80
N HIS A 86 8.56 16.14 -0.56
CA HIS A 86 7.66 16.00 0.58
C HIS A 86 6.45 15.09 0.28
N GLN A 87 6.24 14.65 -0.98
CA GLN A 87 5.15 13.77 -1.38
C GLN A 87 5.55 12.29 -1.26
N ARG A 88 5.45 11.75 -0.04
CA ARG A 88 5.71 10.32 0.24
C ARG A 88 4.46 9.47 0.05
N SER A 89 4.29 8.92 -1.15
CA SER A 89 3.21 7.95 -1.45
C SER A 89 1.84 8.47 -0.99
N LEU A 90 1.09 7.71 -0.18
CA LEU A 90 -0.15 8.15 0.46
C LEU A 90 0.19 8.76 1.83
N TRP A 91 -0.17 10.02 2.02
CA TRP A 91 0.05 10.77 3.26
C TRP A 91 -1.05 11.81 3.41
N TYR A 92 -1.16 12.37 4.61
CA TYR A 92 -2.09 13.45 4.93
C TYR A 92 -1.41 14.47 5.84
N ALA A 93 -1.63 15.75 5.57
CA ALA A 93 -1.21 16.83 6.46
C ALA A 93 -2.14 18.03 6.31
N HIS A 94 -2.00 18.96 7.24
CA HIS A 94 -2.47 20.33 7.07
C HIS A 94 -1.43 21.13 6.27
N GLY A 95 -1.81 22.28 5.71
CA GLY A 95 -0.88 23.24 5.14
C GLY A 95 -0.21 24.05 6.23
N ASP A 96 -0.53 25.34 6.30
CA ASP A 96 -0.13 26.20 7.42
C ASP A 96 -1.04 26.00 8.63
N VAL A 97 -0.44 25.86 9.83
CA VAL A 97 -1.14 25.98 11.11
C VAL A 97 -0.33 26.88 12.03
N ASN A 98 -0.90 28.04 12.38
CA ASN A 98 -0.28 29.04 13.26
C ASN A 98 1.11 29.51 12.78
N GLY A 99 1.32 29.64 11.47
CA GLY A 99 2.60 30.07 10.90
C GLY A 99 3.64 28.96 10.75
N HIS A 100 3.24 27.70 10.93
CA HIS A 100 4.08 26.53 10.69
C HIS A 100 3.55 25.73 9.50
N ASP A 101 4.45 25.39 8.56
CA ASP A 101 4.13 24.62 7.36
C ASP A 101 4.27 23.12 7.61
N PHE A 102 3.17 22.36 7.53
CA PHE A 102 3.14 20.89 7.68
C PHE A 102 3.12 20.16 6.32
N TRP A 103 3.09 20.90 5.21
CA TRP A 103 3.16 20.37 3.86
C TRP A 103 4.61 20.11 3.45
N ALA A 104 5.47 21.13 3.55
CA ALA A 104 6.88 21.03 3.21
C ALA A 104 7.69 20.26 4.27
N GLU A 105 8.92 19.89 3.90
CA GLU A 105 9.88 19.22 4.79
C GLU A 105 11.26 19.90 4.74
N GLY A 106 11.26 21.21 4.54
CA GLY A 106 12.46 22.06 4.60
C GLY A 106 12.66 22.67 5.99
N GLU A 107 13.70 23.49 6.13
CA GLU A 107 13.98 24.18 7.39
C GLU A 107 12.73 24.92 7.95
N GLY A 108 12.43 24.72 9.23
CA GLY A 108 11.29 25.37 9.91
C GLY A 108 9.93 24.69 9.72
N HIS A 109 9.87 23.53 9.06
CA HIS A 109 8.62 22.77 8.90
C HIS A 109 8.00 22.34 10.24
N GLY A 110 6.67 22.20 10.27
CA GLY A 110 5.91 21.58 11.36
C GLY A 110 6.03 20.05 11.36
N ARG A 111 5.66 19.41 12.48
CA ARG A 111 5.74 17.95 12.63
C ARG A 111 4.42 17.34 13.08
N ILE A 112 4.02 16.24 12.44
CA ILE A 112 2.88 15.41 12.86
C ILE A 112 3.43 14.19 13.58
N GLU A 113 3.07 14.02 14.86
CA GLU A 113 3.55 12.90 15.70
C GLU A 113 2.41 11.93 16.02
N HIS A 114 2.65 10.64 15.79
CA HIS A 114 1.81 9.56 16.28
C HIS A 114 2.03 9.35 17.78
N ARG A 115 0.94 9.16 18.55
CA ARG A 115 0.96 8.96 20.01
C ARG A 115 0.01 7.84 20.42
#